data_AF-Q7G182-F1
#
_entry.id   AF-Q7G182-F1
#
_cell.length_a   1.000
_cell.length_b   1.000
_cell.length_c   1.000
_cell.angle_alpha   90.00
_cell.angle_beta   90.00
_cell.angle_gamma   90.00
#
_symmetry.space_group_name_H-M   'P 1'
#
loop_
_entity.id
_entity.type
_entity.pdbx_description
1 polymer ?
#
loop_
_entity_poly.entity_id
_entity_poly.type
_entity_poly.pdbx_seq_one_letter_code
_entity_poly.pdbx_strand_id
1 'polypeptide(L)' 'TIALRTLIEPSVVESFGAGGRTCILTRVYPKKALGDNAHLFVFNHGEVDVKVTRLDAWEMRTPKMNVPAQ' A
#
# COMPACT_ATOMS: atom_id res chain seq x y z
N THR A 1 -10.48 -1.26 17.01
CA THR A 1 -9.69 -0.63 15.94
C THR A 1 -9.56 -1.58 14.78
N ILE A 2 -9.76 -1.12 13.55
CA ILE A 2 -9.50 -1.90 12.34
C ILE A 2 -8.11 -1.47 11.85
N ALA A 3 -7.21 -2.45 11.68
CA ALA A 3 -5.87 -2.20 11.18
C ALA A 3 -5.78 -2.61 9.71
N LEU A 4 -5.08 -1.79 8.92
CA LEU A 4 -4.77 -2.05 7.52
C LEU A 4 -3.30 -1.72 7.28
N ARG A 5 -2.57 -2.64 6.65
CA ARG A 5 -1.24 -2.40 6.07
C ARG A 5 -1.33 -2.69 4.58
N THR A 6 -0.75 -1.84 3.76
CA THR A 6 -0.69 -2.05 2.31
C THR A 6 0.75 -1.87 1.82
N LEU A 7 1.26 -2.86 1.11
CA LEU A 7 2.49 -2.73 0.32
C LEU A 7 2.11 -2.30 -1.09
N ILE A 8 2.76 -1.26 -1.60
CA ILE A 8 2.51 -0.70 -2.92
C ILE A 8 3.82 -0.78 -3.70
N GLU A 9 3.79 -1.55 -4.79
CA GLU A 9 4.83 -1.62 -5.80
C GLU A 9 4.24 -1.17 -7.16
N PRO A 10 5.05 -0.81 -8.17
CA PRO A 10 4.56 -0.13 -9.37
C PRO A 10 3.36 -0.78 -10.09
N SER A 11 3.20 -2.11 -10.00
CA SER A 11 2.06 -2.83 -10.57
C SER A 11 1.39 -3.82 -9.61
N VAL A 12 1.74 -3.80 -8.32
CA VAL A 12 1.26 -4.75 -7.31
C VAL A 12 0.82 -3.98 -6.06
N VAL A 13 -0.33 -4.37 -5.52
CA VAL A 13 -0.82 -3.88 -4.23
C VAL A 13 -1.16 -5.08 -3.37
N GLU A 14 -0.54 -5.18 -2.19
CA GLU A 14 -0.81 -6.25 -1.22
C GLU A 14 -1.35 -5.65 0.07
N SER A 15 -2.60 -5.97 0.39
CA SER A 15 -3.31 -5.43 1.55
C SER A 15 -3.51 -6.49 2.63
N PHE A 16 -3.20 -6.14 3.87
CA PHE A 16 -3.25 -6.98 5.06
C PHE A 16 -4.19 -6.36 6.09
N GLY A 17 -5.38 -6.93 6.23
CA GLY A 17 -6.41 -6.51 7.18
C GLY A 17 -6.26 -7.22 8.54
N ALA A 18 -6.60 -6.50 9.61
CA ALA A 18 -6.62 -7.01 10.99
C ALA A 18 -5.33 -7.74 11.41
N GLY A 19 -4.18 -7.20 11.00
CA GLY A 19 -2.86 -7.79 11.29
C GLY A 19 -2.52 -9.03 10.46
N GLY A 20 -3.12 -9.19 9.28
CA GLY A 20 -2.83 -10.31 8.36
C GLY A 20 -3.80 -11.48 8.45
N ARG A 21 -4.91 -11.34 9.18
CA ARG A 21 -6.01 -12.34 9.17
C ARG A 21 -6.73 -12.41 7.83
N THR A 22 -6.66 -11.33 7.06
CA THR A 22 -7.18 -11.24 5.70
C THR A 22 -6.13 -10.60 4.81
N CYS A 23 -5.79 -11.27 3.71
CA CYS A 23 -4.78 -10.82 2.77
C CYS A 23 -5.39 -10.76 1.37
N ILE A 24 -5.13 -9.66 0.65
CA ILE A 24 -5.62 -9.46 -0.72
C ILE A 24 -4.44 -8.94 -1.55
N LEU A 25 -4.10 -9.68 -2.61
CA LEU A 25 -3.13 -9.25 -3.62
C LEU A 25 -3.87 -8.78 -4.87
N THR A 26 -3.44 -7.67 -5.44
CA THR A 26 -4.02 -7.10 -6.67
C THR A 26 -2.92 -6.66 -7.61
N ARG A 27 -3.16 -6.81 -8.92
CA ARG A 27 -2.29 -6.34 -10.00
C ARG A 27 -2.99 -5.21 -10.75
N VAL A 28 -2.29 -4.09 -10.95
CA VAL A 28 -2.84 -2.90 -11.63
C VAL A 28 -1.84 -2.31 -12.62
N TYR A 29 -2.34 -1.68 -13.68
CA TYR A 29 -1.53 -1.07 -14.74
C TYR A 29 -2.05 0.34 -15.07
N PRO A 30 -1.79 1.33 -14.20
CA PRO A 30 -2.31 2.68 -14.37
C PRO A 30 -1.63 3.41 -15.54
N LYS A 31 -2.37 4.29 -16.22
CA LYS A 31 -1.83 5.14 -17.30
C LYS A 31 -1.31 6.49 -16.79
N LYS A 32 -1.78 6.95 -15.63
CA LYS A 32 -1.50 8.30 -15.09
C LYS A 32 -0.68 8.27 -13.79
N ALA A 33 -0.99 7.35 -12.88
CA ALA A 33 -0.31 7.21 -11.60
C ALA A 33 0.99 6.39 -11.76
N LEU A 34 2.01 6.99 -12.37
CA LEU A 34 3.31 6.39 -12.63
C LEU A 34 4.42 7.25 -11.98
N GLY A 35 5.32 6.62 -11.22
CA GLY A 35 6.41 7.30 -10.53
C GLY A 35 5.89 8.43 -9.64
N ASP A 36 6.45 9.63 -9.80
CA ASP A 36 6.09 10.82 -9.02
C ASP A 36 4.65 11.30 -9.23
N ASN A 37 3.96 10.83 -10.29
CA ASN A 37 2.54 11.11 -10.50
C ASN A 37 1.62 10.19 -9.69
N ALA A 38 2.17 9.21 -8.97
CA ALA A 38 1.40 8.40 -8.05
C ALA A 38 1.19 9.16 -6.72
N HIS A 39 -0.04 9.11 -6.21
CA HIS A 39 -0.42 9.78 -4.98
C HIS A 39 -1.12 8.79 -4.03
N LEU A 40 -0.89 8.96 -2.73
CA LEU A 40 -1.53 8.17 -1.67
C LEU A 40 -2.59 9.02 -0.98
N PHE A 41 -3.76 8.43 -0.76
CA PHE A 41 -4.89 9.10 -0.10
C PHE A 41 -5.45 8.23 1.01
N VAL A 42 -5.96 8.89 2.05
CA VAL A 42 -6.88 8.30 3.03
C VAL A 42 -8.23 8.96 2.82
N PHE A 43 -9.30 8.17 2.73
CA PHE A 43 -10.64 8.69 2.46
C PHE A 43 -11.68 8.01 3.34
N ASN A 44 -12.79 8.71 3.57
CA ASN A 44 -14.02 8.20 4.15
C ASN A 44 -15.18 8.67 3.29
N HIS A 45 -15.92 7.74 2.67
CA HIS A 45 -17.14 8.03 1.92
C HIS A 45 -18.41 7.56 2.66
N GLY A 46 -18.31 7.24 3.96
CA GLY A 46 -19.46 6.91 4.80
C GLY A 46 -20.16 8.16 5.35
N GLU A 47 -21.39 7.99 5.84
CA GLU A 47 -22.17 9.06 6.48
C GLU A 47 -21.69 9.40 7.89
N VAL A 48 -20.92 8.49 8.50
CA VAL A 48 -20.44 8.61 9.89
C VAL A 48 -18.94 8.90 9.89
N ASP A 49 -18.54 9.78 10.80
CA ASP A 49 -17.14 10.14 11.02
C ASP A 49 -16.31 8.94 11.49
N VAL A 50 -15.08 8.85 10.98
CA VAL A 50 -14.09 7.85 11.38
C VAL A 50 -12.81 8.57 11.81
N LYS A 51 -12.26 8.17 12.95
CA LYS A 51 -10.99 8.67 13.44
C LYS A 51 -9.83 7.77 13.02
N VAL A 52 -8.89 8.32 12.25
CA VAL A 52 -7.59 7.68 12.01
C VAL A 52 -6.72 7.89 13.24
N THR A 53 -6.50 6.83 14.02
CA THR A 53 -5.75 6.90 15.28
C THR A 53 -4.23 6.89 15.07
N ARG A 54 -3.76 6.30 13.97
CA ARG A 54 -2.36 6.25 13.55
C ARG A 54 -2.28 5.99 12.06
N LEU A 55 -1.40 6.69 11.37
CA LEU A 55 -1.05 6.47 9.97
C LEU A 55 0.45 6.65 9.82
N ASP A 56 1.12 5.59 9.38
CA ASP A 56 2.54 5.63 9.05
C ASP A 56 2.70 5.28 7.57
N ALA A 57 3.48 6.08 6.84
CA ALA A 57 3.82 5.85 5.45
C ALA A 57 5.34 5.91 5.30
N TRP A 58 5.90 4.91 4.62
CA TRP A 58 7.33 4.80 4.36
C TRP A 58 7.58 4.68 2.87
N GLU A 59 8.53 5.47 2.38
CA GLU A 59 9.09 5.27 1.04
C GLU A 59 9.96 4.01 1.04
N MET A 60 9.66 3.07 0.15
CA MET A 60 10.34 1.79 0.06
C MET A 60 11.45 1.88 -1.00
N ARG A 61 12.70 1.61 -0.59
CA ARG A 61 13.83 1.53 -1.52
C ARG A 61 13.74 0.26 -2.37
N THR A 62 14.24 0.33 -3.59
CA THR A 62 14.40 -0.83 -4.45
C THR A 62 15.34 -1.85 -3.79
N PRO A 63 14.91 -3.12 -3.61
CA PRO A 63 15.76 -4.14 -3.02
C PRO A 63 16.85 -4.59 -4.01
N LYS A 64 18.03 -4.96 -3.49
CA LYS A 64 19.02 -5.71 -4.28
C LYS A 64 18.56 -7.17 -4.37
N MET A 65 18.13 -7.58 -5.55
CA MET A 65 17.61 -8.92 -5.80
C MET A 65 18.56 -9.69 -6.71
N ASN A 66 18.77 -10.97 -6.42
CA ASN A 66 19.52 -11.93 -7.27
C ASN A 66 20.93 -11.46 -7.66
N VAL A 67 21.67 -10.90 -6.71
CA VAL A 67 23.07 -10.49 -6.94
C VAL A 67 23.93 -11.75 -7.09
N PRO A 68 24.78 -11.87 -8.13
CA PRO A 68 25.70 -13.00 -8.27
C PRO A 68 26.59 -13.16 -7.04
N ALA A 69 26.89 -14.40 -6.65
CA ALA A 69 27.88 -14.67 -5.62
C ALA A 69 29.24 -14.10 -6.04
N GLN A 70 29.90 -13.40 -5.12
CA GLN A 70 31.16 -12.70 -5.33
C GLN A 70 32.34 -13.67 -5.38
#